data_AF-A0A1J5CBF4-F1
#
_entry.id   AF-A0A1J5CBF4-F1
#
_cell.length_a   1.000
_cell.length_b   1.000
_cell.length_c   1.000
_cell.angle_alpha   90.00
_cell.angle_beta   90.00
_cell.angle_gamma   90.00
#
_symmetry.space_group_name_H-M   'P 1'
#
loop_
_entity.id
_entity.type
_entity.pdbx_description
1 polymer ?
#
loop_
_entity_poly.entity_id
_entity_poly.type
_entity_poly.pdbx_seq_one_letter_code
_entity_poly.pdbx_strand_id
1 'polypeptide(L)' 'MTLLHSCKKAAELLSQSLDEPLDMVDKLRLRVHLSMCGNCRNVEEQLNLIHQMGAQIGTLDFGDDQDVPSIP' A
#
# COMPACT_ATOMS: atom_id res chain seq x y z
N MET A 1 -20.59 6.29 0.30
CA MET A 1 -21.35 6.54 1.54
C MET A 1 -20.40 6.39 2.72
N THR A 2 -20.32 7.42 3.57
CA THR A 2 -19.24 7.61 4.55
C THR A 2 -19.72 7.23 5.92
N LEU A 3 -19.02 6.31 6.60
CA LEU A 3 -19.22 6.14 8.04
C LEU A 3 -17.95 6.24 8.89
N LEU A 4 -16.72 6.15 8.37
CA LEU A 4 -15.54 6.64 9.12
C LEU A 4 -14.43 7.26 8.22
N HIS A 5 -14.25 6.80 6.99
CA HIS A 5 -13.40 7.46 5.98
C HIS A 5 -14.10 7.45 4.62
N SER A 6 -13.88 8.47 3.78
CA SER A 6 -14.24 8.41 2.36
C SER A 6 -13.33 7.41 1.66
N CYS A 7 -13.79 6.75 0.60
CA CYS A 7 -12.98 5.78 -0.15
C CYS A 7 -11.60 6.35 -0.56
N LYS A 8 -11.55 7.65 -0.90
CA LYS A 8 -10.30 8.38 -1.15
C LYS A 8 -9.36 8.37 0.06
N LYS A 9 -9.87 8.78 1.23
CA LYS A 9 -9.10 8.84 2.48
C LYS A 9 -8.65 7.43 2.92
N ALA A 10 -9.47 6.42 2.67
CA ALA A 10 -9.10 5.02 2.92
C ALA A 10 -7.94 4.57 2.02
N ALA A 11 -7.96 4.92 0.73
CA ALA A 11 -6.85 4.64 -0.19
C ALA A 11 -5.55 5.40 0.20
N GLU A 12 -5.67 6.65 0.64
CA GLU A 12 -4.53 7.43 1.16
C GLU A 12 -3.90 6.77 2.39
N LEU A 13 -4.74 6.36 3.36
CA LEU A 13 -4.31 5.65 4.56
C LEU A 13 -3.72 4.27 4.26
N LEU A 14 -4.26 3.55 3.26
CA LEU A 14 -3.69 2.30 2.80
C LEU A 14 -2.27 2.50 2.28
N SER A 15 -2.07 3.45 1.37
CA SER A 15 -0.75 3.78 0.84
C SER A 15 0.21 4.23 1.94
N GLN A 16 -0.25 5.10 2.84
CA GLN A 16 0.56 5.55 3.98
C GLN A 16 0.97 4.37 4.86
N SER A 17 0.12 3.34 5.00
CA SER A 17 0.42 2.16 5.83
C SER A 17 1.52 1.27 5.28
N LEU A 18 1.85 1.40 3.99
CA LEU A 18 2.96 0.67 3.37
C LEU A 18 4.30 1.36 3.68
N ASP A 19 4.32 2.69 3.67
CA ASP A 19 5.52 3.50 3.94
C ASP A 19 5.77 3.73 5.44
N GLU A 20 4.72 4.00 6.21
CA GLU A 20 4.78 4.37 7.63
C GLU A 20 3.70 3.65 8.47
N PRO A 21 3.97 3.36 9.75
CA PRO A 21 2.95 2.85 10.64
C PRO A 21 1.85 3.90 10.91
N LEU A 22 0.61 3.57 10.55
CA LEU A 22 -0.54 4.41 10.89
C LEU A 22 -0.79 4.52 12.39
N ASP A 23 -1.39 5.64 12.77
CA ASP A 23 -2.01 5.80 14.09
C ASP A 23 -3.04 4.67 14.34
N MET A 24 -3.01 4.12 15.55
CA MET A 24 -3.84 2.97 15.94
C MET A 24 -5.34 3.25 15.74
N VAL A 25 -5.77 4.50 15.91
CA VAL A 25 -7.16 4.90 15.70
C VAL A 25 -7.52 4.86 14.22
N ASP A 26 -6.68 5.42 13.35
CA ASP A 26 -6.95 5.46 11.91
C ASP A 26 -6.90 4.07 11.27
N LYS A 27 -6.01 3.20 11.77
CA LYS A 27 -5.96 1.78 11.39
C LYS A 27 -7.27 1.06 11.72
N LEU A 28 -7.84 1.30 12.90
CA LEU A 28 -9.12 0.69 13.29
C LEU A 28 -10.27 1.18 12.40
N ARG A 29 -10.35 2.49 12.15
CA ARG A 29 -11.37 3.08 11.26
C ARG A 29 -11.26 2.56 9.83
N LEU A 30 -10.04 2.45 9.31
CA LEU A 30 -9.76 1.92 7.99
C LEU A 30 -10.28 0.47 7.87
N ARG A 31 -9.98 -0.37 8.87
CA ARG A 31 -10.44 -1.77 8.88
C ARG A 31 -11.97 -1.88 8.89
N VAL A 32 -12.66 -1.01 9.64
CA VAL A 32 -14.13 -0.94 9.60
C VAL A 32 -14.64 -0.56 8.21
N HIS A 33 -14.01 0.43 7.56
CA HIS A 33 -14.40 0.85 6.22
C HIS A 33 -14.21 -0.25 5.18
N LEU A 34 -13.08 -0.95 5.21
CA LEU A 34 -12.77 -2.07 4.30
C LEU A 34 -13.73 -3.25 4.47
N SER A 35 -14.18 -3.50 5.70
CA SER A 35 -15.17 -4.52 6.00
C SER A 35 -16.55 -4.22 5.39
N MET A 36 -16.86 -2.94 5.15
CA MET A 36 -18.14 -2.48 4.59
C MET A 36 -18.05 -2.07 3.10
N CYS A 37 -16.85 -1.84 2.57
CA CYS A 37 -16.63 -1.38 1.20
C CYS A 37 -15.73 -2.35 0.43
N GLY A 38 -16.34 -3.20 -0.41
CA GLY A 38 -15.62 -4.15 -1.26
C GLY A 38 -14.65 -3.48 -2.25
N ASN A 39 -14.96 -2.28 -2.73
CA ASN A 39 -14.08 -1.55 -3.64
C ASN A 39 -12.76 -1.15 -2.98
N CYS A 40 -12.81 -0.69 -1.73
CA CYS A 40 -11.59 -0.33 -0.99
C CYS A 40 -10.80 -1.58 -0.59
N ARG A 41 -11.48 -2.69 -0.31
CA ARG A 41 -10.83 -3.98 -0.06
C ARG A 41 -10.06 -4.48 -1.28
N ASN A 42 -10.63 -4.37 -2.48
CA ASN A 42 -9.93 -4.70 -3.71
C ASN A 42 -8.68 -3.82 -3.94
N VAL A 43 -8.73 -2.55 -3.51
CA VAL A 43 -7.56 -1.66 -3.55
C VAL A 43 -6.50 -2.10 -2.54
N GLU A 44 -6.88 -2.42 -1.30
CA GLU A 44 -5.96 -2.98 -0.29
C GLU A 44 -5.23 -4.23 -0.80
N GLU A 45 -5.96 -5.17 -1.40
CA GLU A 45 -5.40 -6.42 -1.93
C GLU A 45 -4.38 -6.13 -3.04
N GLN A 46 -4.69 -5.22 -3.97
CA GLN A 46 -3.76 -4.82 -5.03
C GLN A 46 -2.49 -4.15 -4.50
N LEU A 47 -2.62 -3.20 -3.58
CA LEU A 47 -1.47 -2.53 -2.97
C LEU A 47 -0.59 -3.52 -2.20
N ASN A 48 -1.18 -4.43 -1.45
CA ASN A 48 -0.44 -5.44 -0.70
C ASN A 48 0.29 -6.43 -1.62
N LEU A 49 -0.33 -6.82 -2.74
CA LEU A 49 0.32 -7.63 -3.78
C LEU A 49 1.55 -6.90 -4.36
N ILE A 50 1.41 -5.64 -4.74
CA ILE A 50 2.52 -4.83 -5.26
C ILE A 50 3.64 -4.72 -4.22
N HIS A 51 3.29 -4.43 -2.96
CA HIS A 51 4.25 -4.33 -1.87
C HIS A 51 4.99 -5.65 -1.61
N GLN A 52 4.27 -6.78 -1.62
CA GLN A 52 4.85 -8.10 -1.43
C GLN A 52 5.78 -8.49 -2.58
N MET A 53 5.41 -8.18 -3.83
CA MET A 53 6.29 -8.37 -4.98
C MET A 53 7.54 -7.48 -4.90
N GLY A 54 7.37 -6.19 -4.57
CA GLY A 54 8.48 -5.25 -4.38
C GLY A 54 9.44 -5.67 -3.27
N ALA A 55 8.91 -6.16 -2.14
CA ALA A 55 9.71 -6.71 -1.07
C ALA A 55 10.52 -7.93 -1.53
N GLN A 56 9.95 -8.78 -2.39
CA GLN A 56 10.62 -9.95 -2.95
C GLN A 56 11.71 -9.57 -3.96
N ILE A 57 11.51 -8.50 -4.75
CA ILE A 57 12.53 -7.92 -5.64
C ILE A 57 13.74 -7.44 -4.84
N GLY A 58 13.55 -6.85 -3.66
CA GLY A 58 14.67 -6.48 -2.77
C GLY A 58 15.48 -7.68 -2.24
N THR A 59 14.93 -8.91 -2.32
CA THR A 59 15.63 -10.16 -1.95
C THR A 59 16.28 -10.87 -3.13
N LEU A 60 15.92 -10.48 -4.36
CA LEU A 60 16.70 -10.87 -5.53
C LEU A 60 18.01 -10.10 -5.41
N ASP A 61 19.07 -10.81 -5.03
CA ASP A 61 20.44 -10.42 -5.31
C ASP A 61 20.55 -10.18 -6.82
N PHE A 62 20.30 -8.94 -7.25
CA PHE A 62 20.84 -8.46 -8.51
C PHE A 62 22.34 -8.36 -8.26
N GLY A 63 23.02 -9.50 -8.40
CA GLY A 63 24.47 -9.53 -8.53
C GLY A 63 24.83 -8.57 -9.66
N ASP A 64 25.43 -7.45 -9.24
CA ASP A 64 26.36 -6.60 -9.98
C ASP A 64 26.29 -6.70 -11.51
N ASP A 65 25.34 -5.99 -12.14
CA ASP A 65 25.52 -5.39 -13.47
C ASP A 65 24.41 -4.35 -13.72
N GLN A 66 24.42 -3.25 -12.95
CA GLN A 66 23.72 -2.04 -13.41
C GLN A 66 24.72 -1.21 -14.19
N ASP A 67 24.83 -1.51 -15.49
CA ASP A 67 25.09 -0.51 -16.52
C ASP A 67 24.05 0.60 -16.34
N VAL A 68 24.40 1.60 -15.54
CA VAL A 68 23.67 2.86 -15.46
C VAL A 68 24.10 3.69 -16.67
N PRO A 69 23.29 3.82 -17.73
CA PRO A 69 23.63 4.76 -18.78
C PRO A 69 23.64 6.15 -18.15
N SER A 70 24.84 6.71 -18.06
CA SER A 70 25.06 8.11 -17.72
C SER A 70 24.39 8.95 -18.80
N ILE A 71 23.22 9.50 -18.49
CA ILE A 71 22.54 10.44 -19.38
C ILE A 71 23.37 11.75 -19.37
N PRO A 72 23.73 12.30 -20.54
CA PRO A 72 24.52 13.53 -20.65
C PRO A 72 23.79 14.77 -20.13
#